data_AF-A0A5C8BA32-F1
#
_entry.id   AF-A0A5C8BA32-F1
#
_cell.length_a   1.000
_cell.length_b   1.000
_cell.length_c   1.000
_cell.angle_alpha   90.00
_cell.angle_beta   90.00
_cell.angle_gamma   90.00
#
_symmetry.space_group_name_H-M   'P 1'
#
loop_
_entity.id
_entity.type
_entity.pdbx_description
1 polymer ?
#
loop_
_entity_poly.entity_id
_entity_poly.type
_entity_poly.pdbx_seq_one_letter_code
_entity_poly.pdbx_strand_id
1 'polypeptide(L)' 'MAEMLSQRQIVEKKIITACSKEYLSLGDLAEILAMNKHTLRAHYIYPLVKSGQLIRDPAPPAKSTVKYKRAE' A
#
# COMPACT_ATOMS: atom_id res chain seq x y z
N MET A 1 23.84 -14.35 -4.27
CA MET A 1 23.86 -13.38 -3.16
C MET A 1 22.41 -13.17 -2.75
N ALA A 2 21.97 -13.75 -1.62
CA ALA A 2 20.61 -13.55 -1.16
C ALA A 2 20.54 -12.15 -0.54
N GLU A 3 20.01 -11.17 -1.27
CA GLU A 3 19.70 -9.87 -0.69
C GLU A 3 18.72 -10.09 0.47
N MET A 4 19.20 -9.91 1.70
CA MET A 4 18.33 -9.82 2.87
C MET A 4 17.46 -8.58 2.67
N LEU A 5 16.23 -8.78 2.20
CA LEU A 5 15.26 -7.72 2.08
C LEU A 5 15.05 -7.12 3.46
N SER A 6 15.17 -5.78 3.55
CA SER A 6 14.81 -5.07 4.77
C SER A 6 13.36 -5.37 5.13
N GLN A 7 13.04 -5.37 6.43
CA GLN A 7 11.66 -5.51 6.91
C GLN A 7 10.70 -4.56 6.18
N ARG A 8 11.17 -3.35 5.85
CA ARG A 8 10.41 -2.38 5.04
C ARG A 8 10.10 -2.92 3.64
N GLN A 9 11.10 -3.44 2.93
CA GLN A 9 10.93 -3.96 1.57
C GLN A 9 10.01 -5.19 1.55
N ILE A 10 10.06 -6.02 2.59
CA ILE A 10 9.15 -7.17 2.75
C ILE A 10 7.70 -6.67 2.86
N VAL A 11 7.46 -5.64 3.67
CA VAL A 11 6.13 -5.03 3.83
C VAL A 11 5.67 -4.36 2.53
N GLU A 12 6.53 -3.60 1.86
CA GLU A 12 6.22 -2.96 0.56
C GLU A 12 5.84 -4.01 -0.49
N LYS A 13 6.60 -5.11 -0.61
CA LYS A 13 6.25 -6.21 -1.52
C LYS A 13 4.90 -6.84 -1.17
N LYS A 14 4.60 -7.03 0.11
CA LYS A 14 3.29 -7.56 0.55
C LYS A 14 2.15 -6.63 0.15
N ILE A 15 2.30 -5.32 0.37
CA ILE A 15 1.31 -4.31 -0.04
C ILE A 15 1.09 -4.37 -1.55
N ILE A 16 2.16 -4.32 -2.34
CA ILE A 16 2.07 -4.34 -3.81
C ILE A 16 1.39 -5.62 -4.28
N THR A 17 1.75 -6.78 -3.70
CA THR A 17 1.14 -8.08 -4.04
C THR A 17 -0.34 -8.11 -3.71
N ALA A 18 -0.74 -7.59 -2.55
CA ALA A 18 -2.14 -7.52 -2.13
C ALA A 18 -2.95 -6.60 -3.07
N CYS A 19 -2.44 -5.39 -3.33
CA CYS A 19 -3.04 -4.42 -4.25
C CYS A 19 -2.96 -4.83 -5.73
N SER A 20 -2.23 -5.89 -6.08
CA SER A 20 -2.14 -6.40 -7.46
C SER A 20 -3.36 -7.22 -7.85
N LYS A 21 -4.08 -7.80 -6.87
CA LYS A 21 -5.25 -8.66 -7.13
C LYS A 21 -6.55 -7.86 -7.16
N GLU A 22 -6.67 -6.87 -6.28
CA GLU A 22 -7.89 -6.12 -6.08
C GLU A 22 -7.62 -4.72 -5.50
N TYR A 23 -8.64 -3.86 -5.56
CA TYR A 23 -8.61 -2.54 -4.95
C TYR A 23 -8.81 -2.65 -3.44
N LEU A 24 -7.76 -2.38 -2.66
CA LEU A 24 -7.78 -2.49 -1.20
C LEU A 24 -7.80 -1.12 -0.55
N SER A 25 -8.66 -0.92 0.45
CA SER A 25 -8.64 0.30 1.25
C SER A 25 -7.46 0.31 2.23
N LEU A 26 -7.20 1.48 2.82
CA LEU A 26 -6.23 1.58 3.91
C LEU A 26 -6.62 0.70 5.12
N GLY A 27 -7.93 0.44 5.30
CA GLY A 27 -8.44 -0.45 6.34
C GLY A 27 -8.04 -1.89 6.07
N ASP A 28 -8.34 -2.39 4.87
CA ASP A 28 -8.04 -3.76 4.47
C ASP A 28 -6.53 -4.05 4.57
N LEU A 29 -5.70 -3.12 4.08
CA LEU A 29 -4.24 -3.26 4.16
C LEU A 29 -3.73 -3.23 5.60
N ALA A 30 -4.35 -2.45 6.48
CA ALA A 30 -4.00 -2.42 7.91
C ALA A 30 -4.35 -3.74 8.61
N GLU A 31 -5.47 -4.36 8.25
CA GLU A 31 -5.88 -5.67 8.77
C GLU A 31 -4.97 -6.79 8.26
N ILE A 32 -4.70 -6.83 6.95
CA ILE A 32 -3.81 -7.83 6.32
C ILE A 32 -2.40 -7.79 6.91
N LEU A 33 -1.89 -6.59 7.22
CA LEU A 33 -0.53 -6.39 7.71
C LEU A 33 -0.46 -6.30 9.24
N ALA A 34 -1.59 -6.40 9.94
CA ALA A 34 -1.72 -6.18 11.38
C ALA A 34 -0.99 -4.91 11.85
N MET A 35 -1.19 -3.81 11.13
CA MET A 35 -0.42 -2.57 11.28
C MET A 35 -1.32 -1.36 11.47
N ASN A 36 -0.83 -0.34 12.18
CA ASN A 36 -1.58 0.90 12.37
C ASN A 36 -1.77 1.63 11.03
N LYS A 37 -3.02 2.05 10.74
CA LYS A 37 -3.40 2.82 9.54
C LYS A 37 -2.53 4.07 9.34
N HIS A 38 -2.18 4.78 10.42
CA HIS A 38 -1.33 5.96 10.37
C HIS A 38 0.09 5.62 9.90
N THR A 39 0.70 4.61 10.52
CA THR A 39 2.04 4.13 10.16
C THR A 39 2.06 3.59 8.74
N LEU A 40 1.07 2.77 8.38
CA LEU A 40 0.93 2.21 7.04
C LEU A 40 0.84 3.32 5.98
N ARG A 41 0.00 4.32 6.23
CA ARG A 41 -0.18 5.45 5.31
C ARG A 41 1.09 6.27 5.14
N ALA A 42 1.70 6.69 6.25
CA ALA A 42 2.86 7.58 6.25
C ALA A 42 4.13 6.92 5.69
N HIS A 43 4.42 5.69 6.11
CA HIS A 43 5.70 5.05 5.82
C HIS A 43 5.70 4.15 4.59
N TYR A 44 4.53 3.69 4.13
CA TYR A 44 4.45 2.72 3.05
C TYR A 44 3.57 3.21 1.90
N ILE A 45 2.29 3.51 2.16
CA ILE A 45 1.34 3.86 1.10
C ILE A 45 1.73 5.17 0.40
N TYR A 46 2.02 6.24 1.14
CA TYR A 46 2.41 7.51 0.52
C TYR A 46 3.68 7.39 -0.33
N PRO A 47 4.77 6.77 0.14
CA PRO A 47 5.93 6.48 -0.70
C PRO A 47 5.59 5.67 -1.95
N LEU A 48 4.79 4.61 -1.83
CA LEU A 48 4.41 3.73 -2.95
C LEU A 48 3.51 4.44 -3.98
N VAL A 49 2.63 5.32 -3.53
CA VAL A 49 1.82 6.15 -4.44
C VAL A 49 2.68 7.21 -5.11
N LYS A 50 3.60 7.84 -4.37
CA LYS A 50 4.53 8.86 -4.90
C LYS A 50 5.54 8.27 -5.89
N SER A 51 5.98 7.03 -5.67
CA SER A 51 6.87 6.29 -6.58
C SER A 51 6.14 5.75 -7.81
N GLY A 52 4.81 5.90 -7.88
CA GLY A 52 4.00 5.41 -8.99
C GLY A 52 3.79 3.89 -8.96
N GLN A 53 4.02 3.22 -7.84
CA GLN A 53 3.78 1.77 -7.69
C GLN A 53 2.33 1.45 -7.27
N LEU A 54 1.65 2.41 -6.63
CA LEU A 54 0.23 2.31 -6.29
C LEU A 54 -0.55 3.48 -6.87
N ILE A 55 -1.73 3.19 -7.40
CA ILE A 55 -2.73 4.19 -7.76
C ILE A 55 -3.81 4.28 -6.69
N ARG A 56 -4.41 5.45 -6.54
CA ARG A 56 -5.52 5.73 -5.63
C ARG A 56 -6.81 5.93 -6.42
N ASP A 57 -7.87 5.24 -6.02
CA ASP A 57 -9.19 5.32 -6.64
C ASP A 57 -10.31 5.44 -5.59
N PRO A 58 -11.24 6.39 -5.70
CA PRO A 58 -11.28 7.46 -6.70
C PRO A 58 -10.19 8.51 -6.46
N ALA A 59 -9.85 9.25 -7.52
CA ALA A 59 -8.93 10.38 -7.42
C ALA A 59 -9.44 11.41 -6.38
N PRO A 60 -8.54 12.16 -5.72
CA PRO A 60 -8.94 13.22 -4.78
C PRO A 60 -10.04 14.12 -5.38
N PRO A 61 -11.07 14.53 -4.61
CA PRO A 61 -11.02 14.80 -3.15
C PRO A 61 -11.63 13.73 -2.22
N ALA A 62 -11.97 12.53 -2.69
CA ALA A 62 -12.56 11.51 -1.82
C ALA A 62 -11.59 11.09 -0.69
N LYS A 63 -12.06 11.09 0.58
CA LYS A 63 -11.22 10.75 1.76
C LYS A 63 -11.55 9.40 2.39
N SER A 64 -12.83 9.00 2.44
CA SER A 64 -13.26 7.77 3.16
C SER A 64 -13.37 6.53 2.29
N THR A 65 -13.46 6.66 0.97
CA THR A 65 -13.66 5.55 0.03
C THR A 65 -12.41 5.23 -0.79
N VAL A 66 -11.27 5.83 -0.47
CA VAL A 66 -10.03 5.65 -1.24
C VAL A 66 -9.53 4.22 -1.09
N LYS A 67 -9.43 3.55 -2.22
CA LYS A 67 -8.79 2.26 -2.40
C LYS A 67 -7.49 2.42 -3.19
N TYR A 68 -6.61 1.47 -3.01
CA TYR A 68 -5.30 1.41 -3.64
C TYR A 68 -5.21 0.15 -4.49
N LYS A 69 -4.71 0.31 -5.72
CA LYS A 69 -4.37 -0.78 -6.62
C LYS A 69 -2.92 -0.62 -7.07
N ARG A 70 -2.27 -1.72 -7.42
CA ARG A 70 -0.97 -1.70 -8.07
C ARG A 70 -1.07 -0.93 -9.39
N ALA A 71 -0.14 0.01 -9.59
CA ALA A 71 0.08 0.62 -10.89
C ALA A 71 0.69 -0.46 -11.81
N GLU A 72 0.00 -0.76 -12.92
CA GLU A 72 0.54 -1.60 -13.99
C GLU A 72 1.56 -0.84 -14.83
#